data_AF-A0A2E8E1R2-F1
#
_entry.id   AF-A0A2E8E1R2-F1
#
_cell.length_a   1.000
_cell.length_b   1.000
_cell.length_c   1.000
_cell.angle_alpha   90.00
_cell.angle_beta   90.00
_cell.angle_gamma   90.00
#
_symmetry.space_group_name_H-M   'P 1'
#
loop_
_entity.id
_entity.type
_entity.pdbx_description
1 polymer ?
#
loop_
_entity_poly.entity_id
_entity_poly.type
_entity_poly.pdbx_seq_one_letter_code
_entity_poly.pdbx_strand_id
1 'polypeptide(L)'
;MWPWGVDGEQACLHGNIGDVNFKRYRPAITSTGACDDGFMFTSPVGMFAADKYGIKDLSGNVWEWSADCFEDTYASAPTDGKANAGGSCTTGVLRGASFDDGPRYQRSANRVQAAPSRGAWVFGIRLAHDL
;
A
#
# COMPACT_ATOMS: atom_id res chain seq x y z
N MET A 1 -3.49 -9.39 -8.27
CA MET A 1 -2.19 -10.06 -8.44
C MET A 1 -1.20 -9.39 -7.49
N TRP A 2 -0.24 -10.12 -6.93
CA TRP A 2 0.86 -9.50 -6.18
C TRP A 2 1.98 -9.07 -7.15
N PRO A 3 2.76 -8.03 -6.82
CA PRO A 3 3.88 -7.59 -7.65
C PRO A 3 4.90 -8.71 -7.96
N TRP A 4 5.02 -9.67 -7.04
CA TRP A 4 5.93 -10.82 -7.11
C TRP A 4 5.25 -12.13 -7.56
N GLY A 5 4.01 -12.09 -8.04
CA GLY A 5 3.29 -13.28 -8.52
C GLY A 5 2.50 -14.00 -7.43
N VAL A 6 2.65 -15.32 -7.30
CA VAL A 6 1.92 -16.16 -6.32
C VAL A 6 2.79 -16.70 -5.21
N ASP A 7 4.11 -16.52 -5.30
CA ASP A 7 5.06 -16.95 -4.30
C ASP A 7 5.19 -15.88 -3.20
N GLY A 8 4.46 -16.08 -2.10
CA GLY A 8 4.47 -15.17 -0.95
C GLY A 8 5.83 -15.06 -0.23
N GLU A 9 6.78 -15.95 -0.47
CA GLU A 9 8.11 -15.89 0.16
C GLU A 9 8.96 -14.74 -0.42
N GLN A 10 8.71 -14.34 -1.66
CA GLN A 10 9.43 -13.22 -2.32
C GLN A 10 8.92 -11.84 -1.89
N ALA A 11 7.87 -11.76 -1.08
CA ALA A 11 7.22 -10.51 -0.74
C ALA A 11 8.19 -9.44 -0.19
N CYS A 12 9.12 -9.85 0.68
CA CYS A 12 10.12 -8.97 1.28
C CYS A 12 11.21 -8.49 0.30
N LEU A 13 11.34 -9.06 -0.91
CA LEU A 13 12.24 -8.50 -1.94
C LEU A 13 11.64 -7.27 -2.63
N HIS A 14 10.31 -7.15 -2.58
CA HIS A 14 9.56 -6.19 -3.36
C HIS A 14 8.91 -5.09 -2.51
N GLY A 15 9.01 -5.19 -1.18
CA GLY A 15 8.45 -4.19 -0.29
C GLY A 15 8.80 -4.43 1.17
N ASN A 16 8.68 -3.36 1.95
CA ASN A 16 8.68 -3.39 3.41
C ASN A 16 7.26 -3.70 3.89
N ILE A 17 7.02 -4.89 4.43
CA ILE A 17 5.67 -5.40 4.69
C ILE A 17 5.55 -5.91 6.12
N GLY A 18 4.32 -6.18 6.57
CA GLY A 18 4.12 -6.89 7.82
C GLY A 18 4.75 -8.28 7.75
N ASP A 19 5.90 -8.47 8.40
CA ASP A 19 6.75 -9.64 8.27
C ASP A 19 7.22 -10.17 9.65
N VAL A 20 8.27 -10.99 9.68
CA VAL A 20 8.81 -11.50 10.96
C VAL A 20 9.44 -10.42 11.85
N ASN A 21 9.97 -9.32 11.31
CA ASN A 21 10.43 -8.18 12.11
C ASN A 21 9.25 -7.49 12.79
N PHE A 22 8.21 -7.16 12.04
CA PHE A 22 7.03 -6.52 12.63
C PHE A 22 6.37 -7.42 13.68
N LYS A 23 6.34 -8.74 13.45
CA LYS A 23 5.84 -9.72 14.43
C LYS A 23 6.63 -9.70 15.75
N ARG A 24 7.94 -9.40 15.75
CA ARG A 24 8.71 -9.23 16.99
C ARG A 24 8.18 -8.07 17.83
N TYR A 25 7.72 -6.99 17.18
CA TYR A 25 7.06 -5.86 17.84
C TYR A 25 5.60 -6.14 18.22
N ARG A 26 4.85 -6.90 17.40
CA ARG A 26 3.45 -7.30 17.63
C ARG A 26 3.26 -8.83 17.60
N PRO A 27 3.64 -9.58 18.65
CA PRO A 27 3.62 -11.05 18.61
C PRO A 27 2.25 -11.70 18.37
N ALA A 28 1.16 -10.98 18.69
CA ALA A 28 -0.21 -11.46 18.50
C ALA A 28 -0.71 -11.38 17.04
N ILE A 29 0.02 -10.73 16.13
CA ILE A 29 -0.39 -10.64 14.73
C ILE A 29 -0.25 -12.01 14.04
N THR A 30 -1.28 -12.41 13.29
CA THR A 30 -1.33 -13.71 12.62
C THR A 30 -1.14 -13.60 11.11
N SER A 31 -1.28 -12.41 10.54
CA SER A 31 -1.12 -12.15 9.11
C SER A 31 0.17 -11.41 8.84
N THR A 32 1.27 -12.15 8.73
CA THR A 32 2.61 -11.64 8.40
C THR A 32 3.26 -12.48 7.31
N GLY A 33 4.20 -11.91 6.58
CA GLY A 33 5.11 -12.63 5.71
C GLY A 33 6.05 -13.51 6.53
N ALA A 34 6.45 -14.65 5.97
CA ALA A 34 7.43 -15.54 6.60
C ALA A 34 8.88 -15.06 6.43
N CYS A 35 9.10 -14.04 5.60
CA CYS A 35 10.39 -13.44 5.30
C CYS A 35 10.76 -12.31 6.30
N ASP A 36 12.00 -11.83 6.20
CA ASP A 36 12.58 -10.73 6.97
C ASP A 36 13.08 -9.68 5.96
N ASP A 37 12.43 -8.51 5.91
CA ASP A 37 12.76 -7.38 5.03
C ASP A 37 13.81 -6.42 5.63
N GLY A 38 14.24 -6.69 6.86
CA GLY A 38 15.21 -5.89 7.61
C GLY A 38 14.64 -4.66 8.34
N PHE A 39 13.34 -4.38 8.25
CA PHE A 39 12.72 -3.19 8.84
C PHE A 39 11.54 -3.54 9.74
N MET A 40 11.60 -3.12 11.00
CA MET A 40 10.50 -3.31 11.96
C MET A 40 9.36 -2.27 11.79
N PHE A 41 9.66 -1.14 11.16
CA PHE A 41 8.73 -0.05 10.87
C PHE A 41 8.97 0.43 9.43
N THR A 42 8.78 1.71 9.13
CA THR A 42 9.12 2.25 7.81
C THR A 42 10.59 2.03 7.45
N SER A 43 10.83 1.91 6.15
CA SER A 43 12.16 1.83 5.56
C SER A 43 12.48 3.16 4.86
N PRO A 44 13.77 3.48 4.62
CA PRO A 44 14.12 4.52 3.66
C PRO A 44 13.43 4.24 2.32
N VAL A 45 12.97 5.30 1.65
CA VAL A 45 12.35 5.17 0.31
C VAL A 45 13.36 4.59 -0.67
N GLY A 46 12.93 3.62 -1.45
CA GLY A 46 13.66 3.06 -2.57
C GLY A 46 14.60 1.90 -2.24
N MET A 47 14.47 1.29 -1.07
CA MET A 47 15.29 0.14 -0.66
C MET A 47 14.96 -1.16 -1.41
N PHE A 48 13.74 -1.29 -1.92
CA PHE A 48 13.25 -2.51 -2.56
C PHE A 48 13.25 -2.41 -4.09
N ALA A 49 13.04 -3.55 -4.76
CA ALA A 49 13.00 -3.63 -6.20
C ALA A 49 11.92 -2.71 -6.79
N ALA A 50 12.29 -1.97 -7.83
CA ALA A 50 11.33 -1.19 -8.60
C ALA A 50 10.44 -2.11 -9.45
N ASP A 51 9.24 -1.64 -9.78
CA ASP A 51 8.42 -2.28 -10.81
C ASP A 51 8.99 -2.04 -12.23
N LYS A 52 8.31 -2.59 -13.23
CA LYS A 52 8.72 -2.45 -14.64
C LYS A 52 8.69 -1.02 -15.18
N TYR A 53 8.08 -0.08 -14.44
CA TYR A 53 8.04 1.35 -14.76
C TYR A 53 9.08 2.15 -13.96
N GLY A 54 9.92 1.48 -13.15
CA GLY A 54 10.94 2.12 -12.33
C GLY A 54 10.39 2.71 -11.03
N ILE A 55 9.14 2.42 -10.66
CA ILE A 55 8.52 2.95 -9.45
C ILE A 55 8.80 2.01 -8.28
N LYS A 56 9.28 2.59 -7.17
CA LYS A 56 9.60 1.87 -5.94
C LYS A 56 8.53 2.08 -4.87
N ASP A 57 8.48 1.12 -3.93
CA ASP A 57 7.61 1.16 -2.75
C ASP A 57 6.11 1.26 -3.08
N LEU A 58 5.69 0.65 -4.20
CA LEU A 58 4.26 0.50 -4.52
C LEU A 58 3.56 -0.60 -3.70
N SER A 59 4.35 -1.37 -2.94
CA SER A 59 3.88 -2.42 -2.06
C SER A 59 4.58 -2.26 -0.71
N GLY A 60 3.81 -1.91 0.31
CA GLY A 60 4.30 -1.74 1.67
C GLY A 60 4.90 -0.36 1.94
N ASN A 61 5.75 -0.30 2.97
CA ASN A 61 6.25 0.90 3.62
C ASN A 61 5.10 1.71 4.27
N VAL A 62 4.33 2.45 3.47
CA VAL A 62 3.19 3.24 3.95
C VAL A 62 2.03 3.17 2.97
N TRP A 63 0.80 3.26 3.49
CA TRP A 63 -0.37 3.52 2.68
C TRP A 63 -0.27 4.90 2.03
N GLU A 64 -0.46 5.00 0.73
CA GLU A 64 -0.42 6.26 -0.02
C GLU A 64 -1.83 6.75 -0.32
N TRP A 65 -2.13 8.02 0.01
CA TRP A 65 -3.37 8.68 -0.36
C TRP A 65 -3.47 8.90 -1.87
N SER A 66 -4.65 8.65 -2.44
CA SER A 66 -5.03 9.07 -3.79
C SER A 66 -5.99 10.25 -3.75
N ALA A 67 -6.15 10.94 -4.89
CA ALA A 67 -7.15 11.98 -5.07
C ALA A 67 -8.59 11.45 -5.22
N ASP A 68 -8.76 10.12 -5.34
CA ASP A 68 -10.07 9.48 -5.45
C ASP A 68 -10.85 9.50 -4.12
N CYS A 69 -12.16 9.69 -4.25
CA CYS A 69 -13.14 9.34 -3.23
C CYS A 69 -13.41 7.83 -3.27
N PHE A 70 -13.54 7.22 -2.10
CA PHE A 70 -13.81 5.78 -2.03
C PHE A 70 -15.27 5.49 -2.36
N GLU A 71 -15.48 4.50 -3.23
CA GLU A 71 -16.77 3.88 -3.50
C GLU A 71 -16.61 2.37 -3.45
N ASP A 72 -17.63 1.61 -3.03
CA ASP A 72 -17.54 0.15 -2.90
C ASP A 72 -17.31 -0.58 -4.23
N THR A 73 -17.69 0.05 -5.34
CA THR A 73 -17.48 -0.48 -6.70
C THR A 73 -16.75 0.55 -7.57
N TYR A 74 -16.40 0.15 -8.79
CA TYR A 74 -15.83 1.05 -9.81
C TYR A 74 -16.87 1.45 -10.87
N ALA A 75 -18.17 1.29 -10.59
CA ALA A 75 -19.23 1.49 -11.60
C ALA A 75 -19.27 2.92 -12.18
N SER A 76 -18.86 3.92 -11.39
CA SER A 76 -18.78 5.34 -11.74
C SER A 76 -17.37 5.80 -12.09
N ALA A 77 -16.37 4.91 -12.02
CA ALA A 77 -14.97 5.31 -12.09
C ALA A 77 -14.62 5.85 -13.49
N PRO A 78 -13.94 7.01 -13.59
CA PRO A 78 -13.43 7.51 -14.86
C PRO A 78 -12.47 6.50 -15.51
N THR A 79 -12.48 6.42 -16.84
CA THR A 79 -11.60 5.56 -17.64
C THR A 79 -10.47 6.32 -18.32
N ASP A 80 -10.37 7.63 -18.07
CA ASP A 80 -9.38 8.54 -18.66
C ASP A 80 -8.22 8.88 -17.71
N GLY A 81 -8.12 8.17 -16.57
CA GLY A 81 -7.07 8.37 -15.57
C GLY A 81 -7.32 9.55 -14.62
N LYS A 82 -8.42 10.30 -14.77
CA LYS A 82 -8.80 11.31 -13.79
C LYS A 82 -9.26 10.66 -12.48
N ALA A 83 -9.02 11.37 -11.37
CA ALA A 83 -9.50 10.97 -10.07
C ALA A 83 -11.03 10.88 -10.05
N ASN A 84 -11.57 9.84 -9.40
CA ASN A 84 -12.99 9.80 -9.07
C ASN A 84 -13.30 10.72 -7.89
N ALA A 85 -13.41 12.02 -8.16
CA ALA A 85 -13.67 13.05 -7.14
C ALA A 85 -15.17 13.36 -6.94
N GLY A 86 -16.07 12.48 -7.40
CA GLY A 86 -17.52 12.73 -7.39
C GLY A 86 -18.20 12.57 -6.01
N GLY A 87 -19.34 13.26 -5.82
CA GLY A 87 -20.25 13.06 -4.69
C GLY A 87 -19.89 13.74 -3.37
N SER A 88 -20.57 13.36 -2.27
CA SER A 88 -20.18 13.73 -0.91
C SER A 88 -19.03 12.83 -0.47
N CYS A 89 -17.80 13.20 -0.81
CA CYS A 89 -16.59 12.46 -0.50
C CYS A 89 -16.40 12.30 1.03
N THR A 90 -16.97 11.24 1.61
CA THR A 90 -16.90 11.00 3.06
C THR A 90 -15.59 10.34 3.47
N THR A 91 -14.99 9.58 2.55
CA THR A 91 -13.70 8.92 2.73
C THR A 91 -12.88 8.95 1.44
N GLY A 92 -11.57 9.09 1.59
CA GLY A 92 -10.62 9.00 0.48
C GLY A 92 -10.01 7.61 0.36
N VAL A 93 -9.36 7.36 -0.78
CA VAL A 93 -8.73 6.07 -1.09
C VAL A 93 -7.27 6.06 -0.65
N LEU A 94 -6.87 4.98 0.03
CA LEU A 94 -5.48 4.61 0.32
C LEU A 94 -5.09 3.36 -0.47
N ARG A 95 -3.88 3.33 -0.99
CA ARG A 95 -3.31 2.21 -1.78
C ARG A 95 -1.92 1.81 -1.25
N GLY A 96 -1.42 0.66 -1.69
CA GLY A 96 -0.03 0.24 -1.47
C GLY A 96 0.20 -0.65 -0.25
N ALA A 97 -0.65 -0.59 0.78
CA ALA A 97 -0.41 -1.22 2.08
C ALA A 97 0.82 -0.65 2.82
N SER A 98 1.09 -1.10 4.04
CA SER A 98 2.19 -0.56 4.85
C SER A 98 3.06 -1.65 5.49
N PHE A 99 4.09 -1.24 6.23
CA PHE A 99 4.99 -2.13 6.95
C PHE A 99 4.28 -2.99 8.03
N ASP A 100 3.05 -2.64 8.45
CA ASP A 100 2.28 -3.44 9.41
C ASP A 100 1.24 -4.36 8.75
N ASP A 101 1.16 -4.34 7.41
CA ASP A 101 0.22 -5.12 6.63
C ASP A 101 0.89 -6.35 6.01
N GLY A 102 0.41 -7.53 6.39
CA GLY A 102 0.90 -8.79 5.82
C GLY A 102 0.63 -8.99 4.33
N PRO A 103 1.20 -10.04 3.70
CA PRO A 103 1.18 -10.26 2.26
C PRO A 103 -0.20 -10.14 1.60
N ARG A 104 -1.29 -10.51 2.27
CA ARG A 104 -2.66 -10.42 1.73
C ARG A 104 -3.04 -9.02 1.24
N TYR A 105 -2.54 -7.99 1.91
CA TYR A 105 -2.86 -6.58 1.62
C TYR A 105 -1.99 -5.99 0.51
N GLN A 106 -0.91 -6.67 0.14
CA GLN A 106 0.12 -6.21 -0.79
C GLN A 106 -0.26 -6.39 -2.27
N ARG A 107 -1.55 -6.62 -2.56
CA ARG A 107 -2.04 -6.76 -3.94
C ARG A 107 -2.14 -5.37 -4.56
N SER A 108 -1.74 -5.21 -5.82
CA SER A 108 -1.81 -3.90 -6.51
C SER A 108 -3.23 -3.33 -6.61
N ALA A 109 -4.26 -4.21 -6.59
CA ALA A 109 -5.66 -3.81 -6.61
C ALA A 109 -6.26 -3.55 -5.21
N ASN A 110 -5.48 -3.75 -4.14
CA ASN A 110 -5.96 -3.53 -2.80
C ASN A 110 -6.18 -2.03 -2.55
N ARG A 111 -7.26 -1.72 -1.85
CA ARG A 111 -7.63 -0.37 -1.47
C ARG A 111 -8.30 -0.39 -0.11
N VAL A 112 -8.05 0.64 0.68
CA VAL A 112 -8.76 0.90 1.92
C VAL A 112 -9.26 2.33 1.93
N GLN A 113 -10.20 2.62 2.83
CA GLN A 113 -10.78 3.94 3.00
C GLN A 113 -10.41 4.51 4.34
N ALA A 114 -10.24 5.84 4.38
CA ALA A 114 -10.09 6.58 5.62
C ALA A 114 -10.75 7.96 5.48
N ALA A 115 -11.20 8.53 6.60
CA ALA A 115 -11.66 9.91 6.63
C ALA A 115 -10.51 10.84 6.21
N PRO A 116 -10.74 11.88 5.39
CA PRO A 116 -9.67 12.77 4.92
C PRO A 116 -8.91 13.49 6.05
N SER A 117 -9.54 13.67 7.21
CA SER A 117 -8.93 14.26 8.41
C SER A 117 -8.10 13.28 9.24
N ARG A 118 -8.09 11.99 8.89
CA ARG A 118 -7.39 10.95 9.64
C ARG A 118 -5.90 10.94 9.30
N GLY A 119 -5.08 11.29 10.29
CA GLY A 119 -3.65 10.97 10.29
C GLY A 119 -3.38 9.58 10.88
N ALA A 120 -2.40 8.88 10.31
CA ALA A 120 -1.81 7.69 10.91
C ALA A 120 -0.32 7.64 10.55
N TRP A 121 0.50 7.11 11.45
CA TRP A 121 1.93 6.86 11.25
C TRP A 121 2.27 5.93 10.06
N VAL A 122 1.28 5.21 9.54
CA VAL A 122 1.38 4.35 8.35
C VAL A 122 0.84 5.01 7.09
N PHE A 123 0.42 6.28 7.15
CA PHE A 123 -0.11 7.01 5.99
C PHE A 123 0.93 7.96 5.42
N GLY A 124 1.03 8.00 4.11
CA GLY A 124 1.90 8.86 3.32
C GLY A 124 1.22 9.31 2.03
N ILE A 125 2.02 9.86 1.11
CA ILE A 125 1.56 10.33 -0.20
C ILE A 125 2.71 10.28 -1.20
N ARG A 126 2.35 10.09 -2.47
CA ARG A 126 3.22 10.29 -3.62
C ARG A 126 2.63 11.37 -4.51
N LEU A 127 3.49 12.26 -4.99
CA LEU A 127 3.08 13.34 -5.88
C LEU A 127 3.04 12.85 -7.34
N ALA A 128 2.06 13.36 -8.08
CA ALA A 128 1.97 13.23 -9.53
C ALA A 128 1.83 14.63 -10.13
N HIS A 129 2.28 14.79 -11.37
CA HIS A 129 2.21 16.05 -12.11
C HIS A 129 2.06 15.75 -13.60
N ASP A 130 1.28 16.58 -14.28
CA ASP A 130 1.10 16.51 -15.73
C ASP A 130 2.39 16.99 -16.45
N LEU A 131 2.64 16.52 -17.68
CA LEU A 131 3.85 16.90 -18.44
C LEU A 131 3.64 18.18 -19.26
#